data_AF-A0A9P0LPF7-F1
#
_entry.id   AF-A0A9P0LPF7-F1
#
_cell.length_a   1.000
_cell.length_b   1.000
_cell.length_c   1.000
_cell.angle_alpha   90.00
_cell.angle_beta   90.00
_cell.angle_gamma   90.00
#
_symmetry.space_group_name_H-M   'P 1'
#
loop_
_entity.id
_entity.type
_entity.pdbx_description
1 polymer ?
#
loop_
_entity_poly.entity_id
_entity_poly.type
_entity_poly.pdbx_seq_one_letter_code
_entity_poly.pdbx_strand_id
1 'polypeptide(L)' 'MSFSGEKPHVCMVCGKGFSTSSSLNTHRRIHSGEKPHQCPVCLKRFTASSNLYYHRMTHIKVRYIVYNAYLPNNAHRLTG' A
#
# COMPACT_ATOMS: atom_id res chain seq x y z
N MET A 1 -2.49 20.58 -33.60
CA MET A 1 -1.64 20.83 -32.42
C MET A 1 -2.21 20.04 -31.26
N SER A 2 -1.47 19.04 -30.77
CA SER A 2 -1.94 18.02 -29.84
C SER A 2 -1.58 18.43 -28.40
N PHE A 3 -2.56 18.79 -27.57
CA PHE A 3 -2.36 18.97 -26.13
C PHE A 3 -2.46 17.61 -25.42
N SER A 4 -1.45 16.76 -25.58
CA SER A 4 -1.48 15.36 -25.08
C SER A 4 -0.85 15.17 -23.69
N GLY A 5 -0.87 16.18 -22.82
CA GLY A 5 -0.21 16.06 -21.50
C GLY A 5 -0.66 17.04 -20.41
N GLU A 6 -1.76 17.79 -20.59
CA GLU A 6 -2.20 18.71 -19.55
C GLU A 6 -2.62 17.92 -18.30
N LYS A 7 -2.00 18.26 -17.18
CA LYS A 7 -2.33 17.72 -15.86
C LYS A 7 -3.18 18.76 -15.15
N PRO A 8 -4.53 18.71 -15.27
CA PRO A 8 -5.40 19.81 -14.84
C PRO A 8 -5.41 20.01 -13.32
N HIS A 9 -4.91 19.04 -12.56
CA HIS A 9 -4.90 19.10 -11.10
C HIS A 9 -3.50 19.39 -10.60
N VAL A 10 -3.23 20.65 -10.25
CA VAL A 10 -1.91 21.11 -9.83
C VAL A 10 -1.85 21.31 -8.32
N CYS A 11 -0.75 20.87 -7.70
CA CYS A 11 -0.46 21.15 -6.30
C CYS A 11 0.05 22.58 -6.13
N MET A 12 -0.70 23.40 -5.40
CA MET A 12 -0.31 24.80 -5.15
C MET A 12 0.91 24.96 -4.23
N VAL A 13 1.31 23.91 -3.51
CA VAL A 13 2.47 23.94 -2.61
C VAL A 13 3.79 23.69 -3.36
N CYS A 14 3.80 22.79 -4.34
CA CYS A 14 5.04 22.37 -5.01
C CYS A 14 4.95 22.36 -6.55
N GLY A 15 3.86 22.85 -7.13
CA GLY A 15 3.66 22.94 -8.58
C GLY A 15 3.45 21.59 -9.30
N LYS A 16 3.46 20.46 -8.59
CA LYS A 16 3.34 19.14 -9.21
C LYS A 16 1.93 18.93 -9.80
N GLY A 17 1.86 18.64 -11.10
CA GLY A 17 0.62 18.30 -11.80
C GLY A 17 0.23 16.82 -11.68
N PHE A 18 -1.07 16.57 -11.67
CA PHE A 18 -1.72 15.27 -11.60
C PHE A 18 -2.83 15.14 -12.65
N SER A 19 -3.05 13.92 -13.15
CA SER A 19 -4.10 13.61 -14.12
C SER A 19 -5.50 13.52 -13.49
N THR A 20 -5.58 13.31 -12.17
CA THR A 20 -6.86 13.17 -11.46
C THR A 20 -6.87 13.95 -10.15
N SER A 21 -8.04 14.45 -9.75
CA SER A 21 -8.23 15.14 -8.47
C SER A 21 -7.91 14.24 -7.27
N SER A 22 -8.26 12.95 -7.33
CA SER A 22 -7.98 11.96 -6.29
C SER A 22 -6.48 11.77 -6.04
N SER A 23 -5.67 11.77 -7.11
CA SER A 23 -4.21 11.65 -6.99
C SER A 23 -3.58 12.95 -6.45
N LEU A 24 -4.08 14.12 -6.84
CA LEU A 24 -3.70 15.39 -6.21
C LEU A 24 -4.06 15.42 -4.72
N ASN A 25 -5.27 15.00 -4.33
CA ASN A 25 -5.70 15.01 -2.93
C ASN A 25 -4.84 14.08 -2.07
N THR A 26 -4.56 12.87 -2.57
CA THR A 26 -3.63 11.94 -1.91
C THR A 26 -2.23 12.52 -1.80
N HIS A 27 -1.75 13.23 -2.84
CA HIS A 27 -0.45 13.90 -2.80
C HIS A 27 -0.39 15.01 -1.75
N ARG A 28 -1.46 15.80 -1.55
CA ARG A 28 -1.48 16.87 -0.53
C ARG A 28 -1.18 16.35 0.88
N ARG A 29 -1.46 15.08 1.15
CA ARG A 29 -1.12 14.43 2.44
C ARG A 29 0.38 14.31 2.71
N ILE A 30 1.23 14.41 1.69
CA ILE A 30 2.68 14.46 1.87
C ILE A 30 3.10 15.77 2.54
N HIS A 31 2.39 16.87 2.25
CA HIS A 31 2.64 18.17 2.86
C HIS A 31 2.04 18.28 4.27
N SER A 32 0.83 17.75 4.48
CA SER A 32 0.19 17.79 5.81
C SER A 32 0.68 16.71 6.77
N GLY A 33 1.34 15.66 6.28
CA GLY A 33 1.71 14.48 7.06
C GLY A 33 0.54 13.56 7.41
N GLU A 34 -0.67 13.84 6.90
CA GLU A 34 -1.87 13.07 7.22
C GLU A 34 -1.77 11.63 6.71
N LYS A 35 -2.00 10.66 7.59
CA LYS A 35 -2.02 9.23 7.24
C LYS A 35 -3.32 8.60 7.73
N PRO A 36 -4.44 8.75 7.00
CA PRO A 36 -5.75 8.33 7.48
C PRO A 36 -5.91 6.80 7.53
N HIS A 37 -5.11 6.05 6.77
CA HIS A 37 -5.29 4.60 6.63
C HIS A 37 -4.37 3.83 7.58
N GLN A 38 -4.94 3.20 8.61
CA GLN A 38 -4.18 2.41 9.60
C GLN A 38 -4.24 0.91 9.30
N CYS A 39 -3.11 0.23 9.45
CA CYS A 39 -3.07 -1.23 9.46
C CYS A 39 -3.64 -1.77 10.78
N PRO A 40 -4.65 -2.65 10.76
CA PRO A 40 -5.22 -3.21 11.99
C PRO A 40 -4.31 -4.23 12.67
N VAL A 41 -3.26 -4.71 11.98
CA VAL A 41 -2.33 -5.73 12.50
C VAL A 41 -1.16 -5.08 13.23
N CYS A 42 -0.47 -4.13 12.60
CA CYS A 42 0.75 -3.52 13.15
C CYS A 42 0.63 -2.01 13.41
N LEU A 43 -0.56 -1.44 13.28
CA LEU A 43 -0.88 -0.02 13.54
C LEU A 43 -0.14 0.99 12.64
N LYS A 44 0.67 0.54 11.68
CA LYS A 44 1.34 1.40 10.70
C LYS A 44 0.33 2.16 9.85
N ARG A 45 0.57 3.46 9.65
CA ARG A 45 -0.35 4.37 8.92
C ARG A 45 0.16 4.71 7.52
N PHE A 46 -0.76 4.90 6.58
CA PHE A 46 -0.50 5.15 5.16
C PHE A 46 -1.30 6.36 4.65
N THR A 47 -0.73 7.05 3.65
CA THR A 47 -1.34 8.20 2.98
C THR A 47 -2.40 7.81 1.96
N ALA A 48 -2.40 6.57 1.47
CA ALA A 48 -3.34 6.04 0.48
C ALA A 48 -3.86 4.65 0.86
N SER A 49 -5.09 4.34 0.48
CA SER A 49 -5.74 3.04 0.73
C SER A 49 -5.05 1.90 -0.04
N SER A 50 -4.62 2.13 -1.27
CA SER A 50 -3.86 1.18 -2.08
C SER A 50 -2.54 0.78 -1.41
N ASN A 51 -1.82 1.73 -0.83
CA ASN A 51 -0.59 1.46 -0.08
C ASN A 51 -0.86 0.57 1.15
N LEU A 52 -1.96 0.83 1.88
CA LEU A 52 -2.39 -0.05 2.97
C LEU A 52 -2.74 -1.44 2.47
N TYR A 53 -3.44 -1.56 1.32
CA TYR A 53 -3.79 -2.85 0.73
C TYR A 53 -2.54 -3.70 0.42
N TYR A 54 -1.57 -3.14 -0.30
CA TYR A 54 -0.31 -3.85 -0.58
C TYR A 54 0.48 -4.17 0.68
N HIS A 55 0.49 -3.28 1.66
CA HIS A 55 1.11 -3.57 2.95
C HIS A 55 0.42 -4.73 3.69
N ARG A 56 -0.91 -4.81 3.67
CA ARG A 56 -1.63 -5.94 4.30
C ARG A 56 -1.22 -7.29 3.70
N MET A 57 -0.86 -7.33 2.43
CA MET A 57 -0.36 -8.55 1.80
C MET A 57 0.96 -9.03 2.41
N THR A 58 1.78 -8.15 3.00
CA THR A 58 3.00 -8.57 3.71
C THR A 58 2.63 -9.34 4.98
N HIS A 59 1.57 -8.94 5.70
CA HIS A 59 1.09 -9.68 6.86
C HIS A 59 0.47 -11.01 6.49
N ILE A 60 -0.21 -11.11 5.35
CA ILE A 60 -0.75 -12.40 4.87
C ILE A 60 0.38 -13.34 4.46
N LYS A 61 1.38 -12.86 3.71
CA LYS A 61 2.56 -13.67 3.37
C LYS A 61 3.33 -14.10 4.61
N VAL A 62 3.59 -13.19 5.54
CA VAL A 62 4.25 -13.50 6.82
C VAL A 62 3.40 -14.47 7.64
N ARG A 63 2.07 -14.27 7.74
CA ARG A 63 1.14 -15.17 8.42
C ARG A 63 1.08 -16.54 7.76
N TYR A 64 1.11 -16.63 6.43
CA TYR A 64 1.18 -17.88 5.68
C TYR A 64 2.50 -18.60 5.94
N ILE A 65 3.64 -17.91 5.88
CA ILE A 65 4.96 -18.50 6.17
C ILE A 65 5.02 -19.01 7.62
N VAL A 66 4.60 -18.19 8.58
CA VAL A 66 4.47 -18.55 9.99
C VAL A 66 3.58 -19.79 10.11
N TYR A 67 2.34 -19.75 9.62
CA TYR A 67 1.42 -20.88 9.67
C TYR A 67 2.04 -22.17 9.11
N ASN A 68 2.69 -22.12 7.93
CA ASN A 68 3.34 -23.29 7.34
C ASN A 68 4.59 -23.74 8.12
N ALA A 69 5.33 -22.84 8.77
CA ALA A 69 6.48 -23.19 9.60
C ALA A 69 6.10 -23.83 10.94
N TYR A 70 4.91 -23.49 11.47
CA TYR A 70 4.38 -24.08 12.71
C TYR A 70 3.54 -25.34 12.46
N LEU A 71 3.22 -25.68 11.22
CA LEU A 71 2.73 -27.02 10.88
C LEU A 71 3.94 -27.97 10.83
N PRO A 72 4.00 -29.01 11.69
CA PRO A 72 5.07 -29.98 11.59
C PRO A 72 5.04 -30.65 10.20
N ASN A 73 6.19 -30.66 9.53
CA ASN A 73 6.42 -31.45 8.32
C ASN A 73 6.17 -32.93 8.64
N ASN A 74 4.94 -33.42 8.44
CA ASN A 74 4.63 -34.84 8.50
C ASN A 74 5.03 -35.53 7.19
N ALA A 75 6.28 -35.32 6.76
CA ALA A 75 6.86 -35.92 5.57
C ALA A 75 8.18 -36.60 5.90
N HIS A 76 8.15 -37.61 6.79
CA HIS A 76 9.13 -38.72 6.79
C HIS A 76 8.75 -39.81 7.79
N ARG A 77 7.96 -40.81 7.35
CA ARG A 77 8.07 -42.24 7.72
C ARG A 77 6.80 -42.98 7.30
N LEU A 78 6.83 -43.57 6.12
CA LEU A 78 6.34 -44.93 5.87
C LEU A 78 7.17 -45.50 4.72
N THR A 79 8.46 -45.72 4.99
CA THR A 79 9.17 -46.87 4.41
C THR A 79 8.85 -48.03 5.33
N GLY A 80 8.15 -49.03 4.79
CA GLY A 80 7.70 -50.23 5.48
C GLY A 80 6.70 -50.95 4.59
#